data_AF-A0A0C3E2Z1-F1
#
_entry.id   AF-A0A0C3E2Z1-F1
#
_cell.length_a   1.000
_cell.length_b   1.000
_cell.length_c   1.000
_cell.angle_alpha   90.00
_cell.angle_beta   90.00
_cell.angle_gamma   90.00
#
_symmetry.space_group_name_H-M   'P 1'
#
loop_
_entity.id
_entity.type
_entity.pdbx_description
1 polymer ?
#
loop_
_entity_poly.entity_id
_entity_poly.type
_entity_poly.pdbx_seq_one_letter_code
_entity_poly.pdbx_strand_id
1 'polypeptide(L)'
;MIPLSKSFSLSAVTIFSSMDNNFLTVPPVERKRKSSEIEAPSARRLPPQTIPGRCISNTRLSSLLSSLFPSGAYDVDVCHNVYTIWAPRRLSKDEIERRG
;
A
#
# COMPACT_ATOMS: atom_id res chain seq x y z
N MET A 1 -39.88 28.06 9.49
CA MET A 1 -39.92 27.46 8.13
C MET A 1 -38.56 27.70 7.47
N ILE A 2 -37.89 26.64 7.05
CA ILE A 2 -36.56 26.59 6.35
C ILE A 2 -36.88 26.68 4.84
N PRO A 3 -36.08 27.28 3.89
CA PRO A 3 -34.76 26.71 3.56
C PRO A 3 -33.68 27.51 2.79
N LEU A 4 -32.55 26.82 2.57
CA LEU A 4 -31.51 26.98 1.52
C LEU A 4 -30.67 28.29 1.60
N SER A 5 -29.36 28.32 1.41
CA SER A 5 -28.54 27.63 0.41
C SER A 5 -27.04 27.71 0.75
N LYS A 6 -26.32 26.68 0.31
CA LYS A 6 -24.86 26.53 0.31
C LYS A 6 -24.19 27.56 -0.61
N SER A 7 -23.00 28.00 -0.26
CA SER A 7 -22.00 28.41 -1.27
C SER A 7 -20.57 28.24 -0.74
N PHE A 8 -19.85 27.38 -1.45
CA PHE A 8 -18.43 27.06 -1.41
C PHE A 8 -17.73 28.01 -2.40
N SER A 9 -16.56 28.60 -2.09
CA SER A 9 -15.63 29.04 -3.14
C SER A 9 -14.22 29.39 -2.63
N LEU A 10 -13.30 28.45 -2.88
CA LEU A 10 -11.92 28.58 -3.38
C LEU A 10 -11.14 29.87 -3.07
N SER A 11 -10.16 29.78 -2.16
CA SER A 11 -9.01 30.69 -2.13
C SER A 11 -7.87 30.10 -2.96
N ALA A 12 -7.40 30.88 -3.93
CA ALA A 12 -6.42 30.54 -4.95
C ALA A 12 -5.00 30.31 -4.38
N VAL A 13 -4.28 29.37 -5.00
CA VAL A 13 -2.87 29.03 -4.74
C VAL A 13 -1.96 30.14 -5.27
N THR A 14 -1.13 30.69 -4.39
CA THR A 14 -0.03 31.60 -4.74
C THR A 14 1.16 30.81 -5.27
N ILE A 15 1.56 31.09 -6.51
CA ILE A 15 2.79 30.59 -7.11
C ILE A 15 3.97 31.39 -6.51
N PHE A 16 4.89 30.73 -5.80
CA PHE A 16 6.16 31.32 -5.42
C PHE A 16 7.18 31.13 -6.55
N SER A 17 7.71 32.24 -7.05
CA SER A 17 8.84 32.26 -7.96
C SER A 17 10.17 32.25 -7.21
N SER A 18 11.17 31.68 -7.87
CA SER A 18 12.61 31.97 -7.77
C SER A 18 13.40 31.33 -6.61
N MET A 19 14.48 30.64 -6.96
CA MET A 19 15.85 31.05 -6.59
C MET A 19 16.88 30.09 -7.23
N ASP A 20 17.85 30.69 -7.91
CA ASP A 20 19.00 30.08 -8.57
C ASP A 20 19.94 29.45 -7.53
N ASN A 21 20.43 28.23 -7.77
CA ASN A 21 21.64 27.72 -7.12
C ASN A 21 22.31 26.64 -7.97
N ASN A 22 23.50 26.96 -8.48
CA ASN A 22 24.46 25.98 -8.95
C ASN A 22 24.85 25.09 -7.77
N PHE A 23 24.43 23.82 -7.77
CA PHE A 23 25.04 22.79 -6.93
C PHE A 23 25.50 21.62 -7.80
N LEU A 24 26.81 21.38 -7.71
CA LEU A 24 27.54 20.34 -8.39
C LEU A 24 26.97 18.94 -8.08
N THR A 25 26.89 18.12 -9.14
CA THR A 25 27.07 16.66 -9.13
C THR A 25 25.99 15.79 -8.47
N VAL A 26 25.10 15.23 -9.31
CA VAL A 26 24.75 13.80 -9.23
C VAL A 26 24.56 13.29 -10.67
N PRO A 27 25.26 12.23 -11.14
CA PRO A 27 25.02 11.67 -12.47
C PRO A 27 23.62 11.04 -12.55
N PRO A 28 22.99 11.01 -13.74
CA PRO A 28 21.68 10.42 -13.90
C PRO A 28 21.81 8.90 -13.85
N VAL A 29 21.37 8.28 -12.75
CA VAL A 29 21.06 6.85 -12.78
C VAL A 29 19.56 6.72 -12.96
N GLU A 30 19.14 6.74 -14.22
CA GLU A 30 17.92 6.09 -14.64
C GLU A 30 17.94 4.62 -14.20
N ARG A 31 16.83 4.16 -13.62
CA ARG A 31 16.25 2.80 -13.58
C ARG A 31 15.49 2.70 -12.25
N LYS A 32 14.18 2.44 -12.19
CA LYS A 32 13.35 1.58 -13.03
C LYS A 32 11.89 1.87 -12.69
N ARG A 33 11.03 2.01 -13.70
CA ARG A 33 9.56 2.09 -13.59
C ARG A 33 8.98 0.83 -12.93
N LYS A 34 8.06 0.99 -11.98
CA LYS A 34 6.73 0.31 -11.85
C LYS A 34 6.17 0.69 -10.47
N SER A 35 4.95 1.11 -10.22
CA SER A 35 3.81 1.60 -11.01
C SER A 35 2.74 1.90 -9.94
N SER A 36 2.07 3.04 -10.07
CA SER A 36 0.73 3.30 -9.54
C SER A 36 0.49 3.02 -8.04
N GLU A 37 0.89 3.98 -7.21
CA GLU A 37 0.20 4.22 -5.94
C GLU A 37 -1.15 4.86 -6.30
N ILE A 38 -2.13 4.01 -6.66
CA ILE A 38 -3.53 4.43 -6.65
C ILE A 38 -3.89 4.44 -5.17
N GLU A 39 -3.63 5.57 -4.53
CA GLU A 39 -4.10 5.87 -3.19
C GLU A 39 -5.63 5.91 -3.25
N ALA A 40 -6.25 4.74 -3.08
CA ALA A 40 -7.68 4.65 -2.83
C ALA A 40 -7.90 5.08 -1.37
N PRO A 41 -8.62 6.18 -1.13
CA PRO A 41 -8.96 6.56 0.23
C PRO A 41 -10.05 5.62 0.74
N SER A 42 -10.11 5.47 2.06
CA SER A 42 -11.30 5.04 2.82
C SER A 42 -11.44 3.52 3.11
N ALA A 43 -11.06 3.18 4.35
CA ALA A 43 -11.72 2.27 5.30
C ALA A 43 -10.70 1.46 6.11
N ARG A 44 -10.06 2.08 7.12
CA ARG A 44 -9.28 1.43 8.22
C ARG A 44 -8.63 0.07 7.89
N ARG A 45 -7.93 -0.06 6.76
CA ARG A 45 -7.16 -1.27 6.45
C ARG A 45 -5.81 -1.14 7.14
N LEU A 46 -5.37 -2.21 7.81
CA LEU A 46 -4.04 -2.25 8.37
C LEU A 46 -2.99 -2.10 7.27
N PRO A 47 -1.81 -1.57 7.59
CA PRO A 47 -0.71 -1.53 6.63
C PRO A 47 -0.37 -2.94 6.14
N PRO A 48 0.07 -3.09 4.88
CA PRO A 48 0.41 -4.39 4.33
C PRO A 48 1.50 -5.10 5.14
N GLN A 49 1.34 -6.41 5.30
CA GLN A 49 2.35 -7.27 5.91
C GLN A 49 3.16 -7.98 4.84
N THR A 50 4.48 -7.88 4.95
CA THR A 50 5.42 -8.51 4.03
C THR A 50 5.94 -9.83 4.60
N ILE A 51 5.87 -10.92 3.82
CA ILE A 51 6.37 -12.25 4.18
C ILE A 51 7.31 -12.74 3.08
N PRO A 52 8.59 -13.06 3.39
CA PRO A 52 9.49 -13.67 2.43
C PRO A 52 8.97 -15.04 1.95
N GLY A 53 9.09 -15.32 0.65
CA GLY A 53 8.63 -16.56 0.05
C GLY A 53 9.38 -17.82 0.50
N ARG A 54 10.53 -17.65 1.14
CA ARG A 54 11.25 -18.72 1.84
C ARG A 54 10.57 -19.20 3.12
N CYS A 55 9.66 -18.40 3.69
CA CYS A 55 9.00 -18.70 4.95
C CYS A 55 7.76 -19.57 4.78
N ILE A 56 7.09 -19.49 3.62
CA ILE A 56 5.85 -20.23 3.35
C ILE A 56 5.66 -20.37 1.83
N SER A 57 5.18 -21.52 1.37
CA SER A 57 4.82 -21.71 -0.04
C SER A 57 3.46 -21.06 -0.38
N ASN A 58 3.26 -20.65 -1.63
CA ASN A 58 2.03 -19.96 -2.06
C ASN A 58 0.76 -20.79 -1.76
N THR A 59 0.79 -22.09 -2.02
CA THR A 59 -0.33 -23.00 -1.73
C THR A 59 -0.69 -23.05 -0.25
N ARG A 60 0.32 -23.01 0.62
CA ARG A 60 0.10 -23.03 2.07
C ARG A 60 -0.32 -21.66 2.60
N LEU A 61 0.20 -20.58 2.03
CA LEU A 61 -0.22 -19.22 2.36
C LEU A 61 -1.68 -18.98 1.99
N SER A 62 -2.09 -19.35 0.78
CA SER A 62 -3.50 -19.25 0.35
C SER A 62 -4.42 -20.08 1.23
N SER A 63 -4.04 -21.32 1.55
CA SER A 63 -4.79 -22.16 2.50
C SER A 63 -4.90 -21.53 3.89
N LEU A 64 -3.80 -20.99 4.43
CA LEU A 64 -3.78 -20.29 5.71
C LEU A 64 -4.70 -19.08 5.70
N LEU A 65 -4.61 -18.22 4.68
CA LEU A 65 -5.44 -17.02 4.56
C LEU A 65 -6.92 -17.36 4.44
N SER A 66 -7.27 -18.39 3.64
CA SER A 66 -8.65 -18.86 3.51
C SER A 66 -9.22 -19.46 4.81
N SER A 67 -8.36 -20.01 5.68
CA SER A 67 -8.77 -20.55 6.98
C SER A 67 -8.91 -19.49 8.05
N LEU A 68 -8.18 -18.36 7.94
CA LEU A 68 -8.15 -17.31 8.96
C LEU A 68 -9.08 -16.15 8.64
N PHE A 69 -9.34 -15.90 7.36
CA PHE A 69 -10.08 -14.75 6.88
C PHE A 69 -11.20 -15.19 5.95
N PRO A 70 -12.37 -14.50 6.00
CA PRO A 70 -13.41 -14.72 5.01
C PRO A 70 -12.93 -14.32 3.62
N SER A 71 -13.48 -14.97 2.59
CA SER A 71 -13.15 -14.66 1.20
C SER A 71 -13.40 -13.18 0.88
N GLY A 72 -12.46 -12.55 0.19
CA GLY A 72 -12.53 -11.12 -0.18
C GLY A 72 -12.14 -10.15 0.95
N ALA A 73 -11.83 -10.64 2.16
CA ALA A 73 -11.33 -9.80 3.24
C ALA A 73 -9.81 -9.60 3.21
N TYR A 74 -9.11 -10.37 2.37
CA TYR A 74 -7.66 -10.28 2.20
C TYR A 74 -7.27 -10.15 0.73
N ASP A 75 -6.13 -9.53 0.50
CA ASP A 75 -5.48 -9.41 -0.81
C ASP A 75 -4.00 -9.83 -0.68
N VAL A 76 -3.45 -10.44 -1.72
CA VAL A 76 -2.07 -10.92 -1.75
C VAL A 76 -1.43 -10.53 -3.07
N ASP A 77 -0.38 -9.73 -2.98
CA ASP A 77 0.51 -9.45 -4.11
C ASP A 77 1.82 -10.23 -3.93
N VAL A 78 2.37 -10.71 -5.05
CA VAL A 78 3.61 -11.50 -5.05
C VAL A 78 4.62 -10.83 -5.96
N CYS A 79 5.66 -10.25 -5.36
CA CYS A 79 6.71 -9.55 -6.08
C CYS A 79 8.08 -10.07 -5.62
N HIS A 80 8.92 -10.51 -6.56
CA HIS A 80 10.28 -11.02 -6.30
C HIS A 80 10.37 -12.04 -5.15
N ASN A 81 9.48 -13.04 -5.13
CA ASN A 81 9.42 -14.06 -4.08
C ASN A 81 9.16 -13.49 -2.67
N VAL A 82 8.38 -12.41 -2.61
CA VAL A 82 7.91 -11.80 -1.37
C VAL A 82 6.41 -11.62 -1.48
N TYR A 83 5.67 -12.08 -0.48
CA TYR A 83 4.23 -11.91 -0.37
C TYR A 83 3.92 -10.63 0.38
N THR A 84 3.14 -9.76 -0.24
CA THR A 84 2.57 -8.56 0.38
C THR A 84 1.10 -8.82 0.63
N ILE A 85 0.69 -8.81 1.89
CA ILE A 85 -0.64 -9.24 2.30
C ILE A 85 -1.38 -8.06 2.92
N TRP A 86 -2.55 -7.75 2.38
CA TRP A 86 -3.50 -6.82 2.99
C TRP A 86 -4.60 -7.65 3.64
N ALA A 87 -4.72 -7.60 4.97
CA ALA A 87 -5.72 -8.36 5.69
C ALA A 87 -6.28 -7.56 6.88
N PRO A 88 -7.42 -7.96 7.46
CA PRO A 88 -8.04 -7.26 8.59
C PRO A 88 -7.21 -7.33 9.88
N ARG A 89 -6.35 -8.35 10.00
CA ARG A 89 -5.38 -8.51 11.11
C ARG A 89 -4.04 -9.00 10.57
N ARG A 90 -2.97 -8.79 11.36
CA ARG A 90 -1.63 -9.32 11.04
C ARG A 90 -1.54 -10.82 11.34
N LEU A 91 -0.80 -11.53 10.51
CA LEU A 91 -0.42 -12.92 10.73
C LEU A 91 0.70 -12.99 11.79
N SER A 92 0.50 -13.83 12.79
CA SER A 92 1.51 -14.12 13.80
C SER A 92 2.62 -14.99 13.23
N LYS A 93 3.82 -14.87 13.77
CA LYS A 93 4.97 -15.67 13.33
C LYS A 93 4.71 -17.17 13.45
N ASP A 94 4.07 -17.61 14.54
CA ASP A 94 3.70 -19.01 14.77
C ASP A 94 2.71 -19.56 13.73
N GLU A 95 1.80 -18.72 13.22
CA GLU A 95 0.83 -19.10 12.19
C GLU A 95 1.54 -19.37 10.85
N ILE A 96 2.60 -18.60 10.57
CA ILE A 96 3.41 -18.72 9.36
C ILE A 96 4.33 -19.94 9.47
N GLU A 97 5.04 -20.11 10.59
CA GLU A 97 6.01 -21.20 10.78
C GLU A 97 5.37 -22.58 10.89
N ARG A 98 4.19 -22.70 11.53
CA ARG A 98 3.46 -23.99 11.61
C ARG A 98 3.04 -24.52 10.24
N ARG A 99 2.99 -23.64 9.23
CA ARG A 99 2.59 -23.96 7.86
C ARG A 99 3.71 -23.72 6.84
N GLY A 100 4.91 -23.30 7.25
CA GLY A 100 6.09 -23.13 6.41
C GLY A 100 6.63 -24.45 5.90
#